data_AF-A0A0F6I963-F1
#
_entry.id   AF-A0A0F6I963-F1
#
_cell.length_a   1.000
_cell.length_b   1.000
_cell.length_c   1.000
_cell.angle_alpha   90.00
_cell.angle_beta   90.00
_cell.angle_gamma   90.00
#
_symmetry.space_group_name_H-M   'P 1'
#
loop_
_entity.id
_entity.type
_entity.pdbx_description
1 polymer ?
#
loop_
_entity_poly.entity_id
_entity_poly.type
_entity_poly.pdbx_seq_one_letter_code
_entity_poly.pdbx_strand_id
1 'polypeptide(L)'
;MESFLQEPISRNRFLKLVLKLSAFLMLPGLGACSNGSIPKLRGLKETQYLGFKSIGEVFLKGNPILDFDLGIAADDYIYGHPTPIDTEDILLLLGRIPSSTLAAFIFDFSLQSMSSLNIEEREKRLLSWKTSSLGIKRGIYSILRQTSFFLVSKDQRIQKLAGYEG
;
A
#
# COMPACT_ATOMS: atom_id res chain seq x y z
N MET A 1 42.92 4.75 6.56
CA MET A 1 41.75 3.92 6.94
C MET A 1 40.66 4.11 5.88
N GLU A 2 40.97 3.74 4.63
CA GLU A 2 40.14 4.09 3.45
C GLU A 2 39.98 2.93 2.45
N SER A 3 40.36 1.71 2.79
CA SER A 3 40.32 0.58 1.85
C SER A 3 39.08 -0.32 1.95
N PHE A 4 38.12 -0.03 2.84
CA PHE A 4 36.96 -0.92 3.08
C PHE A 4 35.70 -0.59 2.26
N LEU A 5 35.72 0.45 1.41
CA LEU A 5 34.53 0.90 0.65
C LEU A 5 34.59 0.66 -0.86
N GLN A 6 35.50 -0.19 -1.36
CA GLN A 6 35.70 -0.40 -2.80
C GLN A 6 35.69 -1.86 -3.26
N GLU A 7 34.91 -2.74 -2.61
CA GLU A 7 34.59 -4.03 -3.24
C GLU A 7 33.20 -3.98 -3.90
N PRO A 8 33.10 -4.06 -5.25
CA PRO A 8 31.81 -4.22 -5.91
C PRO A 8 31.19 -5.53 -5.46
N ILE A 9 30.05 -5.45 -4.77
CA ILE A 9 29.32 -6.61 -4.28
C ILE A 9 29.02 -7.53 -5.47
N SER A 10 29.59 -8.75 -5.46
CA SER A 10 29.40 -9.68 -6.58
C SER A 10 27.91 -10.01 -6.73
N ARG A 11 27.44 -10.11 -7.99
CA ARG A 11 26.03 -10.39 -8.33
C ARG A 11 25.44 -11.56 -7.55
N ASN A 12 26.24 -12.60 -7.29
CA ASN A 12 25.83 -13.78 -6.54
C ASN A 12 25.66 -13.51 -5.03
N ARG A 13 26.50 -12.65 -4.44
CA ARG A 13 26.31 -12.20 -3.05
C ARG A 13 25.08 -11.31 -2.91
N PHE A 14 24.85 -10.40 -3.88
CA PHE A 14 23.66 -9.56 -3.91
C PHE A 14 22.38 -10.41 -4.06
N LEU A 15 22.35 -11.36 -4.99
CA LEU A 15 21.20 -12.25 -5.16
C LEU A 15 20.93 -13.06 -3.89
N LYS A 16 21.96 -13.62 -3.26
CA LYS A 16 21.82 -14.35 -1.99
C LYS A 16 21.33 -13.46 -0.86
N LEU A 17 21.76 -12.20 -0.81
CA LEU A 17 21.32 -11.24 0.20
C LEU A 17 19.84 -10.86 -0.01
N VAL A 18 19.44 -10.57 -1.26
CA VAL A 18 18.04 -10.30 -1.63
C VAL A 18 17.16 -11.51 -1.34
N LEU A 19 17.60 -12.73 -1.67
CA LEU A 19 16.83 -13.96 -1.45
C LEU A 19 16.67 -14.27 0.06
N LYS A 20 17.72 -14.00 0.86
CA LYS A 20 17.67 -14.13 2.32
C LYS A 20 16.77 -13.06 2.95
N LEU A 21 16.80 -11.83 2.45
CA LEU A 21 15.89 -10.76 2.86
C LEU A 21 14.44 -11.06 2.46
N SER A 22 14.19 -11.67 1.30
CA SER A 22 12.85 -12.11 0.89
C SER A 22 12.32 -13.29 1.69
N ALA A 23 13.19 -14.16 2.22
CA ALA A 23 12.77 -15.19 3.16
C ALA A 23 12.36 -14.59 4.52
N PHE A 24 13.00 -13.47 4.93
CA PHE A 24 12.63 -12.74 6.15
C PHE A 24 11.31 -11.95 6.00
N LEU A 25 10.95 -11.54 4.78
CA LEU A 25 9.66 -10.92 4.43
C LEU A 25 8.44 -11.83 4.73
N MET A 26 8.64 -13.14 4.89
CA MET A 26 7.58 -14.12 5.19
C MET A 26 7.31 -14.29 6.69
N LEU A 27 8.10 -13.67 7.59
CA LEU A 27 7.86 -13.76 9.03
C LEU A 27 6.63 -12.92 9.42
N PRO A 28 5.58 -13.54 10.00
CA PRO A 28 4.43 -12.81 10.50
C PRO A 28 4.85 -12.11 11.80
N GLY A 29 4.96 -10.79 11.77
CA GLY A 29 5.21 -10.02 12.99
C GLY A 29 6.02 -8.78 12.72
N LEU A 30 5.32 -7.71 12.35
CA LEU A 30 5.61 -6.28 12.58
C LEU A 30 4.45 -5.52 11.92
N GLY A 31 3.22 -5.86 12.31
CA GLY A 31 2.04 -5.10 11.92
C GLY A 31 2.04 -3.77 12.65
N ALA A 32 1.78 -2.69 11.92
CA ALA A 32 1.59 -1.36 12.49
C ALA A 32 0.57 -1.42 13.64
N CYS A 33 0.93 -0.94 14.84
CA CYS A 33 -0.01 -0.76 15.94
C CYS A 33 -1.07 0.26 15.50
N SER A 34 -2.30 -0.18 15.21
CA SER A 34 -3.38 0.73 14.84
C SER A 34 -4.04 1.32 16.08
N ASN A 35 -4.00 2.64 16.20
CA ASN A 35 -4.91 3.37 17.08
C ASN A 35 -6.22 3.62 16.32
N GLY A 36 -7.16 2.67 16.41
CA GLY A 36 -8.50 2.83 15.84
C GLY A 36 -9.29 1.52 15.82
N SER A 37 -10.61 1.62 15.91
CA SER A 37 -11.50 0.47 15.72
C SER A 37 -11.49 0.04 14.25
N ILE A 38 -11.02 -1.18 13.98
CA ILE A 38 -11.07 -1.78 12.66
C ILE A 38 -12.51 -2.27 12.42
N PRO A 39 -13.15 -1.93 11.29
CA PRO A 39 -14.48 -2.41 10.96
C PRO A 39 -14.46 -3.93 10.74
N LYS A 40 -15.63 -4.57 10.77
CA LYS A 40 -15.73 -6.00 10.48
C LYS A 40 -15.45 -6.24 8.99
N LEU A 41 -14.34 -6.90 8.69
CA LEU A 41 -13.90 -7.26 7.33
C LEU A 41 -14.45 -8.64 6.94
N ARG A 42 -14.68 -8.85 5.64
CA ARG A 42 -15.08 -10.14 5.04
C ARG A 42 -13.91 -11.10 4.93
N GLY A 43 -12.73 -10.59 4.55
CA GLY A 43 -11.55 -11.44 4.34
C GLY A 43 -10.21 -10.72 4.42
N LEU A 44 -10.16 -9.40 4.22
CA LEU A 44 -8.91 -8.66 4.33
C LEU A 44 -8.34 -8.76 5.75
N LYS A 45 -7.01 -8.89 5.83
CA LYS A 45 -6.30 -8.76 7.10
C LYS A 45 -6.26 -7.29 7.53
N GLU A 46 -6.21 -7.07 8.83
CA GLU A 46 -6.10 -5.74 9.43
C GLU A 46 -4.99 -4.88 8.81
N THR A 47 -3.81 -5.47 8.59
CA THR A 47 -2.68 -4.77 7.99
C THR A 47 -2.97 -4.27 6.57
N GLN A 48 -3.65 -5.07 5.76
CA GLN A 48 -4.03 -4.70 4.39
C GLN A 48 -5.09 -3.62 4.38
N TYR A 49 -6.10 -3.75 5.24
CA TYR A 49 -7.10 -2.71 5.46
C TYR A 49 -6.44 -1.38 5.85
N LEU A 50 -5.55 -1.39 6.85
CA LEU A 50 -4.82 -0.18 7.29
C LEU A 50 -3.96 0.40 6.19
N GLY A 51 -3.33 -0.44 5.37
CA GLY A 51 -2.55 0.03 4.24
C GLY A 51 -3.40 0.78 3.22
N PHE A 52 -4.52 0.20 2.79
CA PHE A 52 -5.48 0.86 1.89
C PHE A 52 -6.11 2.11 2.51
N LYS A 53 -6.56 2.04 3.76
CA LYS A 53 -7.10 3.20 4.47
C LYS A 53 -6.10 4.36 4.50
N SER A 54 -4.85 4.08 4.84
CA SER A 54 -3.83 5.11 5.02
C SER A 54 -3.48 5.87 3.74
N ILE A 55 -3.51 5.21 2.58
CA ILE A 55 -3.30 5.85 1.28
C ILE A 55 -4.58 6.52 0.76
N GLY A 56 -5.75 5.99 1.12
CA GLY A 56 -7.05 6.58 0.78
C GLY A 56 -7.19 7.98 1.37
N GLU A 57 -6.79 8.17 2.62
CA GLU A 57 -6.80 9.49 3.30
C GLU A 57 -5.96 10.56 2.57
N VAL A 58 -4.96 10.16 1.78
CA VAL A 58 -4.11 11.07 1.00
C VAL A 58 -4.60 11.20 -0.44
N PHE A 59 -4.76 10.08 -1.16
CA PHE A 59 -5.09 10.09 -2.59
C PHE A 59 -6.50 10.55 -2.89
N LEU A 60 -7.43 10.33 -1.96
CA LEU A 60 -8.84 10.64 -2.12
C LEU A 60 -9.23 11.90 -1.34
N LYS A 61 -8.25 12.74 -0.98
CA LYS A 61 -8.50 14.05 -0.39
C LYS A 61 -9.38 14.88 -1.33
N GLY A 62 -10.54 15.31 -0.83
CA GLY A 62 -11.55 16.03 -1.63
C GLY A 62 -12.52 15.13 -2.39
N ASN A 63 -12.59 13.82 -2.09
CA ASN A 63 -13.63 12.95 -2.60
C ASN A 63 -15.03 13.50 -2.20
N PRO A 64 -15.99 13.61 -3.13
CA PRO A 64 -17.37 14.02 -2.81
C PRO A 64 -18.07 13.09 -1.81
N ILE A 65 -17.63 11.85 -1.69
CA ILE A 65 -18.10 10.92 -0.67
C ILE A 65 -17.25 11.07 0.59
N LEU A 66 -17.82 11.75 1.59
CA LEU A 66 -17.13 12.13 2.83
C LEU A 66 -16.76 10.94 3.74
N ASP A 67 -17.52 9.85 3.66
CA ASP A 67 -17.35 8.65 4.48
C ASP A 67 -16.73 7.47 3.71
N PHE A 68 -16.11 7.74 2.55
CA PHE A 68 -15.51 6.69 1.74
C PHE A 68 -14.27 6.09 2.43
N ASP A 69 -14.37 4.84 2.87
CA ASP A 69 -13.23 4.08 3.40
C ASP A 69 -12.66 3.16 2.33
N LEU A 70 -11.46 3.50 1.85
CA LEU A 70 -10.78 2.73 0.81
C LEU A 70 -10.44 1.30 1.25
N GLY A 71 -10.21 1.06 2.55
CA GLY A 71 -9.95 -0.27 3.08
C GLY A 71 -11.18 -1.16 3.03
N ILE A 72 -12.36 -0.61 3.35
CA ILE A 72 -13.64 -1.32 3.22
C ILE A 72 -13.94 -1.57 1.73
N ALA A 73 -13.78 -0.56 0.89
CA ALA A 73 -14.00 -0.70 -0.55
C ALA A 73 -13.09 -1.78 -1.18
N ALA A 74 -11.85 -1.91 -0.72
CA ALA A 74 -10.95 -2.98 -1.15
C ALA A 74 -11.41 -4.36 -0.66
N ASP A 75 -11.88 -4.48 0.58
CA ASP A 75 -12.41 -5.74 1.14
C ASP A 75 -13.67 -6.20 0.39
N ASP A 76 -14.61 -5.29 0.16
CA ASP A 76 -15.82 -5.55 -0.62
C ASP A 76 -15.51 -5.86 -2.09
N TYR A 77 -14.50 -5.21 -2.69
CA TYR A 77 -14.09 -5.53 -4.05
C TYR A 77 -13.46 -6.93 -4.14
N ILE A 78 -12.59 -7.32 -3.20
CA ILE A 78 -11.90 -8.62 -3.27
C ILE A 78 -12.85 -9.77 -2.89
N TYR A 79 -13.58 -9.61 -1.78
CA TYR A 79 -14.36 -10.68 -1.16
C TYR A 79 -15.88 -10.51 -1.29
N GLY A 80 -16.34 -9.44 -1.92
CA GLY A 80 -17.77 -9.25 -2.23
C GLY A 80 -18.19 -9.83 -3.58
N HIS A 81 -17.25 -10.26 -4.42
CA HIS A 81 -17.58 -10.97 -5.65
C HIS A 81 -18.02 -12.42 -5.38
N PRO A 82 -18.96 -12.96 -6.17
CA PRO A 82 -19.44 -14.34 -6.02
C PRO A 82 -18.36 -15.38 -6.35
N THR A 83 -17.32 -14.96 -7.08
CA THR A 83 -16.15 -15.78 -7.44
C THR A 83 -14.87 -15.03 -7.08
N PRO A 84 -13.78 -15.73 -6.77
CA PRO A 84 -12.47 -15.10 -6.60
C PRO A 84 -12.10 -14.28 -7.83
N ILE A 85 -11.43 -13.16 -7.60
CA ILE A 85 -10.91 -12.32 -8.68
C ILE A 85 -9.47 -12.70 -8.99
N ASP A 86 -9.10 -12.72 -10.27
CA ASP A 86 -7.75 -13.08 -10.71
C ASP A 86 -6.65 -12.17 -10.13
N THR A 87 -7.01 -10.94 -9.76
CA THR A 87 -6.09 -9.92 -9.23
C THR A 87 -5.99 -9.90 -7.71
N GLU A 88 -6.58 -10.87 -7.00
CA GLU A 88 -6.59 -10.90 -5.52
C GLU A 88 -5.18 -10.74 -4.94
N ASP A 89 -4.23 -11.60 -5.35
CA ASP A 89 -2.87 -11.59 -4.82
C ASP A 89 -2.16 -10.23 -5.00
N ILE A 90 -2.42 -9.56 -6.12
CA ILE A 90 -1.87 -8.25 -6.43
C ILE A 90 -2.44 -7.20 -5.47
N LEU A 91 -3.75 -7.21 -5.25
CA LEU A 91 -4.41 -6.27 -4.33
C LEU A 91 -4.00 -6.52 -2.88
N LEU A 92 -3.89 -7.79 -2.49
CA LEU A 92 -3.38 -8.18 -1.18
C LEU A 92 -1.93 -7.72 -0.96
N LEU A 93 -1.09 -7.74 -2.00
CA LEU A 93 0.27 -7.20 -1.96
C LEU A 93 0.27 -5.67 -1.88
N LEU A 94 -0.55 -5.00 -2.68
CA LEU A 94 -0.67 -3.54 -2.70
C LEU A 94 -1.11 -3.00 -1.34
N GLY A 95 -2.09 -3.65 -0.69
CA GLY A 95 -2.52 -3.29 0.67
C GLY A 95 -1.42 -3.49 1.71
N ARG A 96 -0.48 -4.42 1.51
CA ARG A 96 0.63 -4.65 2.45
C ARG A 96 1.76 -3.62 2.34
N ILE A 97 1.99 -3.04 1.16
CA ILE A 97 3.13 -2.14 0.95
C ILE A 97 3.08 -0.94 1.92
N PRO A 98 1.96 -0.19 2.05
CA PRO A 98 1.90 0.94 2.96
C PRO A 98 1.99 0.53 4.44
N SER A 99 1.49 -0.65 4.80
CA SER A 99 1.50 -1.14 6.19
C SER A 99 2.79 -1.85 6.60
N SER A 100 3.72 -2.08 5.67
CA SER A 100 4.93 -2.85 5.92
C SER A 100 6.08 -1.95 6.35
N THR A 101 6.56 -2.16 7.58
CA THR A 101 7.80 -1.53 8.07
C THR A 101 9.00 -1.86 7.19
N LEU A 102 9.05 -3.07 6.63
CA LEU A 102 10.15 -3.46 5.75
C LEU A 102 10.08 -2.76 4.39
N ALA A 103 8.88 -2.57 3.83
CA ALA A 103 8.72 -1.74 2.64
C ALA A 103 9.18 -0.30 2.92
N ALA A 104 8.80 0.26 4.08
CA ALA A 104 9.27 1.58 4.50
C ALA A 104 10.79 1.65 4.69
N PHE A 105 11.44 0.58 5.16
CA PHE A 105 12.89 0.51 5.27
C PHE A 105 13.58 0.44 3.90
N ILE A 106 13.11 -0.46 3.02
CA ILE A 106 13.69 -0.64 1.68
C ILE A 106 13.54 0.61 0.82
N PHE A 107 12.36 1.23 0.86
CA PHE A 107 12.10 2.39 0.04
C PHE A 107 12.64 3.65 0.69
N ASP A 108 12.37 3.90 1.96
CA ASP A 108 12.57 5.21 2.59
C ASP A 108 13.57 5.21 3.75
N PHE A 109 14.27 4.09 4.01
CA PHE A 109 15.15 3.91 5.19
C PHE A 109 14.46 4.29 6.51
N SER A 110 13.15 4.02 6.59
CA SER A 110 12.30 4.37 7.74
C SER A 110 11.84 3.13 8.49
N LEU A 111 11.85 3.19 9.83
CA LEU A 111 11.26 2.16 10.70
C LEU A 111 9.75 2.34 10.94
N GLN A 112 9.19 3.46 10.51
CA GLN A 112 7.74 3.70 10.55
C GLN A 112 7.13 3.32 9.21
N SER A 113 6.14 2.42 9.22
CA SER A 113 5.28 2.12 8.07
C SER A 113 4.48 3.35 7.64
N MET A 114 4.00 3.39 6.40
CA MET A 114 3.16 4.50 5.95
C MET A 114 1.84 4.57 6.72
N SER A 115 1.24 3.43 7.06
CA SER A 115 -0.01 3.39 7.83
C SER A 115 0.12 3.88 9.27
N SER A 116 1.33 3.91 9.84
CA SER A 116 1.59 4.43 11.19
C SER A 116 1.88 5.94 11.23
N LEU A 117 2.06 6.60 10.09
CA LEU A 117 2.34 8.04 10.03
C LEU A 117 1.07 8.87 10.17
N ASN A 118 1.20 10.16 10.50
CA ASN A 118 0.11 11.12 10.35
C ASN A 118 -0.14 11.46 8.87
N ILE A 119 -1.25 12.14 8.57
CA ILE A 119 -1.69 12.40 7.19
C ILE A 119 -0.65 13.24 6.43
N GLU A 120 -0.08 14.25 7.08
CA GLU A 120 0.90 15.17 6.49
C GLU A 120 2.21 14.45 6.11
N GLU A 121 2.71 13.57 6.99
CA GLU A 121 3.90 12.76 6.76
C GLU A 121 3.66 11.71 5.68
N ARG A 122 2.45 11.11 5.63
CA ARG A 122 2.07 10.21 4.53
C ARG A 122 2.06 10.93 3.20
N GLU A 123 1.47 12.12 3.14
CA GLU A 123 1.44 12.95 1.93
C GLU A 123 2.87 13.25 1.46
N LYS A 124 3.75 13.72 2.37
CA LYS A 124 5.15 13.98 2.06
C LYS A 124 5.88 12.73 1.55
N ARG A 125 5.67 11.58 2.17
CA ARG A 125 6.30 10.32 1.75
C ARG A 125 5.81 9.86 0.39
N LEU A 126 4.50 9.90 0.13
CA LEU A 126 3.93 9.56 -1.17
C LEU A 126 4.40 10.52 -2.27
N LEU A 127 4.52 11.81 -1.98
CA LEU A 127 5.11 12.78 -2.91
C LEU A 127 6.57 12.45 -3.23
N SER A 128 7.36 12.02 -2.23
CA SER A 128 8.73 11.56 -2.45
C SER A 128 8.80 10.33 -3.36
N TRP A 129 7.80 9.45 -3.32
CA TRP A 129 7.71 8.29 -4.20
C TRP A 129 7.37 8.71 -5.64
N LYS A 130 6.45 9.67 -5.80
CA LYS A 130 6.06 10.24 -7.10
C LYS A 130 7.25 10.85 -7.84
N THR A 131 8.11 11.60 -7.14
CA THR A 131 9.25 12.32 -7.75
C THR A 131 10.58 11.58 -7.62
N SER A 132 10.57 10.33 -7.14
CA SER A 132 11.80 9.58 -6.92
C SER A 132 12.55 9.30 -8.21
N SER A 133 13.89 9.26 -8.15
CA SER A 133 14.71 8.71 -9.23
C SER A 133 14.55 7.20 -9.39
N LEU A 134 14.09 6.49 -8.35
CA LEU A 134 13.85 5.04 -8.38
C LEU A 134 12.53 4.74 -9.09
N GLY A 135 12.61 4.09 -10.25
CA GLY A 135 11.44 3.74 -11.07
C GLY A 135 10.39 2.91 -10.32
N ILE A 136 10.83 2.01 -9.44
CA ILE A 136 9.92 1.16 -8.65
C ILE A 136 9.04 1.98 -7.69
N LYS A 137 9.59 3.03 -7.05
CA LYS A 137 8.79 3.90 -6.17
C LYS A 137 7.71 4.64 -6.96
N ARG A 138 8.08 5.17 -8.12
CA ARG A 138 7.13 5.84 -9.03
C ARG A 138 6.05 4.88 -9.52
N GLY A 139 6.43 3.65 -9.87
CA GLY A 139 5.52 2.60 -10.30
C GLY A 139 4.51 2.23 -9.21
N ILE A 140 4.99 1.94 -8.00
CA ILE A 140 4.14 1.63 -6.85
C ILE A 140 3.21 2.81 -6.54
N TYR A 141 3.72 4.05 -6.52
CA TYR A 141 2.88 5.24 -6.34
C TYR A 141 1.75 5.31 -7.38
N SER A 142 2.08 5.10 -8.66
CA SER A 142 1.09 5.15 -9.75
C SER A 142 0.03 4.06 -9.60
N ILE A 143 0.45 2.82 -9.30
CA ILE A 143 -0.48 1.70 -9.13
C ILE A 143 -1.39 1.95 -7.93
N LEU A 144 -0.85 2.30 -6.76
CA LEU A 144 -1.65 2.58 -5.57
C LEU A 144 -2.66 3.71 -5.82
N ARG A 145 -2.24 4.78 -6.50
CA ARG A 145 -3.12 5.90 -6.87
C ARG A 145 -4.22 5.45 -7.83
N GLN A 146 -3.88 4.73 -8.89
CA GLN A 146 -4.85 4.24 -9.88
C GLN A 146 -5.84 3.25 -9.25
N THR A 147 -5.37 2.32 -8.43
CA THR A 147 -6.22 1.39 -7.68
C THR A 147 -7.17 2.14 -6.75
N SER A 148 -6.71 3.20 -6.08
CA SER A 148 -7.54 4.03 -5.20
C SER A 148 -8.70 4.68 -5.97
N PHE A 149 -8.40 5.34 -7.10
CA PHE A 149 -9.44 5.95 -7.94
C PHE A 149 -10.37 4.92 -8.58
N PHE A 150 -9.83 3.78 -8.99
CA PHE A 150 -10.62 2.68 -9.52
C PHE A 150 -11.63 2.18 -8.48
N LEU A 151 -11.20 1.91 -7.25
CA LEU A 151 -12.09 1.45 -6.18
C LEU A 151 -13.18 2.49 -5.86
N VAL A 152 -12.83 3.78 -5.83
CA VAL A 152 -13.83 4.86 -5.70
C VAL A 152 -14.84 4.86 -6.85
N SER A 153 -14.40 4.66 -8.09
CA SER A 153 -15.30 4.62 -9.25
C SER A 153 -16.28 3.45 -9.24
N LYS A 154 -16.00 2.41 -8.45
CA LYS A 154 -16.90 1.27 -8.24
C LYS A 154 -17.99 1.53 -7.20
N ASP A 155 -17.88 2.61 -6.41
CA ASP A 155 -18.94 3.00 -5.48
C ASP A 155 -20.19 3.44 -6.23
N GLN A 156 -21.34 2.85 -5.90
CA GLN A 156 -22.62 3.16 -6.52
C GLN A 156 -22.98 4.64 -6.39
N ARG A 157 -22.60 5.31 -5.29
CA ARG A 157 -22.86 6.73 -5.09
C ARG A 157 -22.08 7.60 -6.07
N ILE A 158 -20.84 7.22 -6.42
CA ILE A 158 -20.09 7.88 -7.50
C ILE A 158 -20.75 7.63 -8.84
N GLN A 159 -21.19 6.41 -9.12
CA GLN A 159 -21.86 6.07 -10.38
C GLN A 159 -23.14 6.88 -10.58
N LYS A 160 -23.94 7.04 -9.52
CA LYS A 160 -25.11 7.93 -9.49
C LYS A 160 -24.74 9.39 -9.80
N LEU A 161 -23.73 9.93 -9.12
CA LEU A 161 -23.26 11.31 -9.32
C LEU A 161 -22.74 11.56 -10.73
N ALA A 162 -22.11 10.56 -11.34
CA ALA A 162 -21.60 10.62 -12.71
C ALA A 162 -22.67 10.33 -13.78
N GLY A 163 -23.92 10.07 -13.39
CA GLY A 163 -25.03 9.83 -14.33
C GLY A 163 -25.00 8.46 -15.01
N TYR A 164 -24.32 7.46 -14.42
CA TYR A 164 -24.28 6.10 -14.93
C TYR A 164 -25.51 5.25 -14.54
N GLU A 165 -26.49 5.80 -13.82
CA GLU A 165 -27.79 5.16 -13.66
C GLU A 165 -28.64 5.35 -14.93
N GLY A 166 -28.59 4.32 -15.78
CA GLY A 166 -29.59 4.00 -16.80
C GLY A 166 -30.08 2.57 -16.59
#